data_AF-A0A3A6NIN4-F1
#
_entry.id   AF-A0A3A6NIN4-F1
#
_cell.length_a   1.000
_cell.length_b   1.000
_cell.length_c   1.000
_cell.angle_alpha   90.00
_cell.angle_beta   90.00
_cell.angle_gamma   90.00
#
_symmetry.space_group_name_H-M   'P 1'
#
loop_
_entity.id
_entity.type
_entity.pdbx_description
1 polymer ?
#
loop_
_entity_poly.entity_id
_entity_poly.type
_entity_poly.pdbx_seq_one_letter_code
_entity_poly.pdbx_strand_id
1 'polypeptide(L)' 'MAKLLHIQASPMAERSYSIRTARFFLEAYQAANPRDVIEELDLWKTALPAFDAAAASGKYKIMRGLDRRCPGHRAAEDG' A
#
# COMPACT_ATOMS: atom_id res chain seq x y z
N MET A 1 7.04 -10.89 15.70
CA MET A 1 5.67 -10.60 15.22
C MET A 1 5.84 -9.83 13.94
N ALA A 2 5.84 -10.54 12.81
CA ALA A 2 5.94 -9.93 11.50
C ALA A 2 4.55 -9.62 10.95
N LYS A 3 4.53 -8.76 9.93
CA LYS A 3 3.32 -8.37 9.22
C LYS A 3 3.49 -8.69 7.75
N LEU A 4 2.62 -9.54 7.20
CA LEU A 4 2.61 -9.94 5.80
C LEU A 4 1.47 -9.19 5.09
N LEU A 5 1.80 -8.51 3.99
CA LEU A 5 0.82 -7.87 3.14
C LEU A 5 0.66 -8.67 1.83
N HIS A 6 -0.52 -9.23 1.64
CA HIS A 6 -0.92 -9.89 0.40
C HIS A 6 -1.59 -8.87 -0.54
N ILE A 7 -1.04 -8.66 -1.73
CA ILE A 7 -1.60 -7.75 -2.73
C ILE A 7 -2.24 -8.56 -3.86
N GLN A 8 -3.57 -8.56 -3.94
CA GLN A 8 -4.31 -9.21 -5.01
C GLN A 8 -4.42 -8.28 -6.22
N ALA A 9 -3.67 -8.59 -7.27
CA ALA A 9 -3.65 -7.81 -8.51
C ALA A 9 -4.49 -8.42 -9.65
N SER A 10 -4.96 -9.65 -9.52
CA SER A 10 -5.73 -10.32 -10.58
C SER A 10 -7.18 -9.85 -10.59
N PRO A 11 -7.73 -9.41 -11.75
CA PRO A 11 -9.15 -9.02 -11.87
C PRO A 11 -10.10 -10.21 -11.86
N MET A 12 -9.58 -11.44 -11.96
CA MET A 12 -10.38 -12.63 -12.22
C MET A 12 -11.02 -13.23 -10.96
N ALA A 13 -10.77 -12.65 -9.77
CA ALA A 13 -11.29 -13.08 -8.48
C ALA A 13 -11.18 -14.61 -8.30
N GLU A 14 -12.27 -15.32 -8.04
CA GLU A 14 -12.30 -16.77 -7.79
C GLU A 14 -11.86 -17.62 -8.99
N ARG A 15 -11.91 -17.06 -10.21
CA ARG A 15 -11.42 -17.74 -11.43
C ARG A 15 -9.91 -17.62 -11.60
N SER A 16 -9.23 -16.84 -10.76
CA SER A 16 -7.80 -16.64 -10.84
C SER A 16 -7.04 -17.79 -10.19
N TYR A 17 -6.25 -18.50 -11.00
CA TYR A 17 -5.34 -19.53 -10.50
C TYR A 17 -4.29 -18.95 -9.54
N SER A 18 -3.79 -17.74 -9.78
CA SER A 18 -2.80 -17.11 -8.91
C SER A 18 -3.38 -16.72 -7.55
N ILE A 19 -4.63 -16.22 -7.49
CA ILE A 19 -5.32 -15.97 -6.20
C ILE A 19 -5.50 -17.29 -5.45
N ARG A 20 -5.89 -18.36 -6.14
CA ARG A 20 -6.04 -19.67 -5.50
C ARG A 20 -4.72 -20.18 -4.91
N THR A 21 -3.61 -20.09 -5.66
CA THR A 21 -2.29 -20.46 -5.16
C THR A 21 -1.86 -19.59 -3.97
N ALA A 22 -2.11 -18.29 -4.03
CA ALA A 22 -1.78 -17.38 -2.94
C ALA A 22 -2.55 -17.73 -1.64
N ARG A 23 -3.84 -18.07 -1.74
CA ARG A 23 -4.64 -18.52 -0.57
C ARG A 23 -4.02 -19.73 0.11
N PHE A 24 -3.65 -20.77 -0.65
CA PHE A 24 -2.97 -21.94 -0.09
C PHE A 24 -1.64 -21.59 0.61
N PHE A 25 -0.87 -20.68 0.01
CA PHE A 25 0.36 -20.19 0.63
C PHE A 25 0.09 -19.46 1.95
N LEU A 26 -0.90 -18.57 1.99
CA LEU A 26 -1.24 -17.79 3.20
C LEU A 26 -1.74 -18.68 4.33
N GLU A 27 -2.56 -19.69 4.02
CA GLU A 27 -3.01 -20.69 5.00
C GLU A 27 -1.82 -21.44 5.62
N ALA A 28 -0.90 -21.93 4.77
CA ALA A 28 0.31 -22.60 5.23
C ALA A 28 1.23 -21.67 6.05
N TYR A 29 1.36 -20.42 5.61
CA TYR A 29 2.15 -19.40 6.31
C TYR A 29 1.60 -19.11 7.71
N GLN A 30 0.28 -18.90 7.84
CA GLN A 30 -0.36 -18.61 9.13
C GLN A 30 -0.25 -19.80 10.09
N ALA A 31 -0.37 -21.03 9.59
CA ALA A 31 -0.20 -22.24 10.38
C ALA A 31 1.23 -22.35 10.94
N ALA A 32 2.25 -22.01 10.14
CA ALA A 32 3.65 -22.01 10.57
C ALA A 32 4.00 -20.81 11.47
N ASN A 33 3.31 -19.68 11.30
CA ASN A 33 3.59 -18.41 12.00
C ASN A 33 2.32 -17.87 12.70
N PRO A 34 1.80 -18.55 13.74
CA PRO A 34 0.49 -18.24 14.32
C PRO A 34 0.40 -16.88 15.00
N ARG A 35 1.54 -16.24 15.29
CA ARG A 35 1.62 -14.92 15.92
C ARG A 35 1.73 -13.78 14.92
N ASP A 36 1.94 -14.08 13.64
CA ASP A 36 2.07 -13.05 12.61
C ASP A 36 0.70 -12.61 12.11
N VAL A 37 0.65 -11.38 11.58
CA VAL A 37 -0.57 -10.77 11.07
C VAL A 37 -0.51 -10.73 9.55
N ILE A 38 -1.54 -11.24 8.90
CA ILE A 38 -1.73 -11.16 7.46
C ILE A 38 -2.77 -10.07 7.17
N GLU A 39 -2.41 -9.13 6.30
CA GLU A 39 -3.34 -8.16 5.72
C GLU A 39 -3.47 -8.40 4.22
N GLU A 40 -4.67 -8.16 3.70
CA GLU A 40 -4.98 -8.30 2.28
C GLU A 40 -5.39 -6.96 1.67
N LEU A 41 -4.78 -6.62 0.52
CA LEU A 41 -5.11 -5.49 -0.30
C LEU A 41 -5.60 -5.99 -1.67
N ASP A 42 -6.91 -5.91 -1.89
CA ASP A 42 -7.54 -6.20 -3.19
C ASP A 42 -7.56 -4.93 -4.04
N LEU A 43 -6.74 -4.89 -5.11
CA LEU A 43 -6.61 -3.71 -5.97
C LEU A 43 -7.87 -3.42 -6.78
N TRP A 44 -8.78 -4.39 -6.92
CA TRP A 44 -10.03 -4.23 -7.69
C TRP A 44 -11.22 -3.83 -6.82
N LYS A 45 -11.11 -3.96 -5.50
CA LYS A 45 -12.11 -3.48 -4.53
C LYS A 45 -11.70 -2.21 -3.81
N THR A 46 -10.40 -1.93 -3.75
CA THR A 46 -9.88 -0.75 -3.06
C THR A 46 -9.99 0.47 -3.96
N ALA A 47 -10.56 1.56 -3.45
CA ALA A 47 -10.53 2.86 -4.10
C ALA A 47 -9.09 3.42 -4.03
N LEU A 48 -8.26 3.04 -4.99
CA LEU A 48 -6.90 3.53 -5.09
C LEU A 48 -6.90 4.97 -5.65
N PRO A 49 -6.03 5.85 -5.12
CA PRO A 49 -5.89 7.19 -5.68
C PRO A 49 -5.41 7.11 -7.12
N ALA A 50 -5.96 7.97 -7.98
CA ALA A 50 -5.51 8.09 -9.36
C ALA A 50 -4.01 8.42 -9.41
N PHE A 51 -3.27 7.69 -10.23
CA PHE A 51 -1.87 7.99 -10.46
C PHE A 51 -1.74 8.94 -11.66
N ASP A 52 -1.85 10.24 -11.41
CA ASP A 52 -1.77 11.29 -12.41
C ASP A 52 -0.41 12.03 -12.40
N ALA A 53 -0.22 12.97 -13.32
CA ALA A 53 1.00 13.76 -13.44
C ALA A 53 1.33 14.55 -12.16
N ALA A 54 0.32 14.98 -11.40
CA ALA A 54 0.49 15.68 -10.13
C ALA A 54 1.02 14.73 -9.04
N ALA A 55 0.44 13.53 -8.94
CA ALA A 55 0.90 12.47 -8.05
C ALA A 55 2.31 11.98 -8.41
N ALA A 56 2.64 11.89 -9.70
CA ALA A 56 3.99 11.60 -10.16
C ALA A 56 4.97 12.69 -9.73
N SER A 57 4.64 13.97 -9.94
CA SER A 57 5.48 15.10 -9.52
C SER A 57 5.74 15.14 -8.01
N GLY A 58 4.74 14.78 -7.19
CA GLY A 58 4.86 14.63 -5.73
C GLY A 58 5.84 13.51 -5.34
N LYS A 59 5.74 12.34 -6.00
CA LYS A 59 6.71 11.24 -5.81
C LYS A 59 8.13 11.67 -6.20
N TYR A 60 8.31 12.40 -7.30
CA TYR A 60 9.63 12.90 -7.71
C TYR A 60 10.23 13.93 -6.75
N LYS A 61 9.42 14.78 -6.11
CA LYS A 61 9.90 15.71 -5.07
C LYS A 61 10.42 14.96 -3.84
N ILE A 62 9.70 13.94 -3.41
CA ILE A 62 10.11 13.06 -2.29
C ILE A 62 11.38 12.28 -2.66
N MET A 63 11.43 11.69 -3.85
CA MET A 63 12.57 10.90 -4.33
C MET A 63 13.84 11.73 -4.56
N ARG A 64 13.69 13.04 -4.82
CA ARG A 64 14.79 14.02 -4.94
C ARG A 64 15.21 14.63 -3.59
N GLY A 65 14.69 14.14 -2.47
CA GLY A 65 15.08 14.61 -1.14
C GLY A 65 14.58 16.00 -0.76
N LEU A 66 13.56 16.52 -1.46
CA LEU A 66 12.93 17.78 -1.08
C LEU A 66 11.98 17.51 0.09
N ASP A 67 12.43 17.88 1.28
CA ASP A 67 11.77 17.69 2.57
C ASP A 67 10.31 18.19 2.56
N ARG A 68 9.46 17.53 3.36
CA ARG A 68 8.02 17.74 3.54
C ARG A 68 7.63 19.11 4.12
N ARG A 69 8.56 20.07 4.21
CA ARG A 69 8.23 21.41 4.69
C ARG A 69 7.39 22.12 3.64
N CYS A 70 6.08 22.02 3.81
CA CYS A 70 5.15 23.03 3.34
C CYS A 70 5.52 24.34 4.08
N PRO A 71 6.04 25.38 3.40
CA PRO A 71 6.17 26.68 4.04
C PRO A 71 4.77 27.31 4.01
N GLY A 72 4.11 27.37 5.17
CA GLY A 72 2.79 27.99 5.24
C GLY A 72 2.03 27.89 6.57
N HIS A 73 2.62 27.33 7.63
CA HIS A 73 2.03 27.42 8.96
C HIS A 73 3.06 27.85 10.01
N ARG A 74 3.28 29.17 10.10
CA ARG A 74 3.53 29.84 11.37
C ARG A 74 2.75 31.15 11.36
N ALA A 75 1.80 31.21 12.27
CA ALA A 75 1.09 32.40 12.70
C ALA A 75 2.06 33.47 13.20
N ALA A 76 1.59 34.73 13.14
CA ALA A 76 1.90 35.87 14.00
C ALA A 76 3.32 35.95 14.64
N GLU A 77 4.05 37.03 14.34
CA GLU A 77 4.36 38.12 15.29
C GLU A 77 5.46 39.04 14.70
N ASP A 78 5.33 40.33 15.06
CA ASP A 78 6.31 41.43 15.00
C ASP A 78 6.56 42.19 13.69
N GLY A 79 6.09 43.45 13.67
CA GLY A 79 6.45 44.51 12.73
C GLY A 79 5.38 45.58 12.58
#